data_AF-A0A9P5THD8-F1
#
_entry.id   AF-A0A9P5THD8-F1
#
_cell.length_a   1.000
_cell.length_b   1.000
_cell.length_c   1.000
_cell.angle_alpha   90.00
_cell.angle_beta   90.00
_cell.angle_gamma   90.00
#
_symmetry.space_group_name_H-M   'P 1'
#
loop_
_entity.id
_entity.type
_entity.pdbx_description
1 polymer ?
#
loop_
_entity_poly.entity_id
_entity_poly.type
_entity_poly.pdbx_seq_one_letter_code
_entity_poly.pdbx_strand_id
1 'polypeptide(L)'
;MSPVPVARADIENEAGYEGKREHPVSAFVLNFHEDLENSKDFAKFWQEIGESHVFELSSVELNTKQPLCCQARCLTDRATAVFASRGRDDSAGEMPMVCKVYHPEVQRRHEGLTMEVIYKIAEEDRLKVQHDDHRRNLGIPSMFNHLPKFYFYGDVKGTSTQRARSMVNQNWKGHRTMRIIGMKKLTKITTLNGWDFVKAWLEGVVCHSFLWQNFVEHGDPSLDNLMYDEESGCGVLTDFDLSCFNGNPVSLALTERVLFHSWHFTFFNRSTGLVTRNAIITMKLESFVWILRTYSFSTKTRRVDETLLSTRGGHRLQRLLQREVGFLL
;
A
#
# COMPACT_ATOMS: atom_id res chain seq x y z
N MET A 1 50.11 1.90 41.07
CA MET A 1 49.73 1.75 39.65
C MET A 1 50.53 0.60 39.10
N SER A 2 49.91 -0.58 39.04
CA SER A 2 50.50 -1.79 38.47
C SER A 2 49.95 -1.97 37.05
N PRO A 3 50.76 -2.33 36.05
CA PRO A 3 50.28 -2.54 34.69
C PRO A 3 49.48 -3.84 34.60
N VAL A 4 48.28 -3.76 34.03
CA VAL A 4 47.46 -4.93 33.68
C VAL A 4 48.03 -5.54 32.40
N PRO A 5 48.37 -6.83 32.36
CA PRO A 5 48.88 -7.48 31.16
C PRO A 5 47.76 -7.76 30.15
N VAL A 6 48.06 -7.45 28.88
CA VAL A 6 47.24 -7.79 27.71
C VAL A 6 47.41 -9.28 27.42
N ALA A 7 46.37 -10.08 27.60
CA ALA A 7 46.34 -11.47 27.15
C ALA A 7 45.79 -11.53 25.71
N ARG A 8 46.62 -12.04 24.79
CA ARG A 8 46.24 -12.45 23.44
C ARG A 8 45.68 -13.88 23.49
N ALA A 9 44.60 -14.05 22.74
CA ALA A 9 43.86 -15.23 22.33
C ALA A 9 44.46 -16.63 22.60
N ASP A 10 43.63 -17.49 23.19
CA ASP A 10 43.57 -18.92 22.90
C ASP A 10 42.18 -19.21 22.30
N ILE A 11 42.17 -19.57 21.02
CA ILE A 11 41.03 -20.16 20.32
C ILE A 11 41.23 -21.67 20.47
N GLU A 12 40.55 -22.27 21.44
CA GLU A 12 40.42 -23.72 21.52
C GLU A 12 39.06 -24.15 20.96
N ASN A 13 39.15 -25.11 20.04
CA ASN A 13 38.05 -25.79 19.39
C ASN A 13 37.21 -26.58 20.41
N GLU A 14 35.95 -26.21 20.60
CA GLU A 14 34.93 -27.16 21.02
C GLU A 14 33.97 -27.43 19.85
N ALA A 15 34.29 -28.50 19.13
CA ALA A 15 33.35 -29.25 18.33
C ALA A 15 32.36 -29.96 19.28
N GLY A 16 31.06 -29.77 19.09
CA GLY A 16 30.05 -30.59 19.77
C GLY A 16 28.79 -29.87 20.23
N TYR A 17 28.13 -29.10 19.36
CA TYR A 17 26.71 -28.79 19.55
C TYR A 17 26.02 -28.81 18.18
N GLU A 18 25.71 -30.02 17.69
CA GLU A 18 24.71 -30.21 16.65
C GLU A 18 23.33 -29.90 17.26
N GLY A 19 23.08 -28.62 17.49
CA GLY A 19 21.72 -28.12 17.63
C GLY A 19 21.00 -28.45 16.34
N LYS A 20 19.96 -29.29 16.45
CA LYS A 20 18.99 -29.55 15.38
C LYS A 20 18.71 -28.22 14.67
N ARG A 21 19.20 -28.08 13.43
CA ARG A 21 18.74 -27.01 12.54
C ARG A 21 17.27 -27.29 12.31
N GLU A 22 16.41 -26.66 13.11
CA GLU A 22 14.99 -26.61 12.82
C GLU A 22 14.86 -26.10 11.39
N HIS A 23 14.28 -26.93 10.54
CA HIS A 23 13.94 -26.54 9.19
C HIS A 23 13.10 -25.27 9.27
N PRO A 24 13.34 -24.26 8.41
CA PRO A 24 12.52 -23.05 8.41
C PRO A 24 11.06 -23.47 8.25
N VAL A 25 10.26 -23.17 9.28
CA VAL A 25 8.83 -23.49 9.33
C VAL A 25 8.20 -23.00 8.04
N SER A 26 7.71 -23.93 7.23
CA SER A 26 7.33 -23.67 5.84
C SER A 26 6.09 -22.80 5.69
N ALA A 27 5.30 -22.73 6.74
CA ALA A 27 4.07 -21.98 6.82
C ALA A 27 3.81 -21.60 8.29
N PHE A 28 3.45 -20.34 8.53
CA PHE A 28 3.10 -19.84 9.85
C PHE A 28 1.59 -19.62 9.91
N VAL A 29 0.92 -20.24 10.88
CA VAL A 29 -0.53 -20.11 11.06
C VAL A 29 -0.80 -19.09 12.16
N LEU A 30 -1.67 -18.12 11.87
CA LEU A 30 -2.18 -17.12 12.80
C LEU A 30 -3.66 -17.39 13.08
N ASN A 31 -3.99 -17.67 14.33
CA ASN A 31 -5.36 -17.76 14.82
C ASN A 31 -5.83 -16.38 15.24
N PHE A 32 -6.97 -15.92 14.71
CA PHE A 32 -7.38 -14.52 14.92
C PHE A 32 -7.68 -14.21 16.38
N HIS A 33 -8.35 -15.13 17.09
CA HIS A 33 -8.67 -14.94 18.51
C HIS A 33 -7.45 -15.03 19.43
N GLU A 34 -6.53 -15.95 19.13
CA GLU A 34 -5.40 -16.25 20.00
C GLU A 34 -4.25 -15.26 19.78
N ASP A 35 -3.97 -14.92 18.53
CA ASP A 35 -2.73 -14.24 18.16
C ASP A 35 -2.91 -12.76 17.80
N LEU A 36 -4.13 -12.31 17.47
CA LEU A 36 -4.38 -10.92 17.10
C LEU A 36 -5.08 -10.15 18.22
N GLU A 37 -4.70 -8.88 18.36
CA GLU A 37 -5.38 -7.87 19.18
C GLU A 37 -5.72 -6.66 18.33
N ASN A 38 -6.66 -5.83 18.80
CA ASN A 38 -7.18 -4.68 18.04
C ASN A 38 -7.61 -5.03 16.61
N SER A 39 -8.06 -6.28 16.41
CA SER A 39 -8.37 -6.81 15.10
C SER A 39 -9.77 -6.44 14.65
N LYS A 40 -9.96 -6.36 13.33
CA LYS A 40 -11.26 -6.21 12.71
C LYS A 40 -11.40 -7.13 11.51
N ASP A 41 -12.55 -7.76 11.42
CA ASP A 41 -13.00 -8.56 10.29
C ASP A 41 -13.98 -7.73 9.43
N PHE A 42 -13.87 -7.83 8.11
CA PHE A 42 -14.69 -7.11 7.13
C PHE A 42 -15.82 -7.97 6.53
N ALA A 43 -16.01 -9.22 6.95
CA ALA A 43 -17.02 -10.13 6.44
C ALA A 43 -18.42 -9.49 6.44
N LYS A 44 -18.87 -9.01 7.61
CA LYS A 44 -20.18 -8.33 7.74
C LYS A 44 -20.31 -7.13 6.83
N PHE A 45 -19.25 -6.33 6.73
CA PHE A 45 -19.22 -5.16 5.86
C PHE A 45 -19.44 -5.55 4.38
N TRP A 46 -18.75 -6.58 3.90
CA TRP A 46 -18.93 -7.06 2.52
C TRP A 46 -20.30 -7.70 2.29
N GLN A 47 -20.84 -8.38 3.30
CA GLN A 47 -22.20 -8.94 3.26
C GLN A 47 -23.24 -7.83 3.10
N GLU A 48 -23.12 -6.74 3.86
CA GLU A 48 -24.01 -5.57 3.79
C GLU A 48 -23.93 -4.86 2.44
N ILE A 49 -22.76 -4.88 1.80
CA ILE A 49 -22.56 -4.31 0.45
C ILE A 49 -23.17 -5.18 -0.65
N GLY A 50 -23.53 -6.43 -0.33
CA GLY A 50 -24.21 -7.37 -1.23
C GLY A 50 -23.27 -8.37 -1.91
N GLU A 51 -22.09 -8.65 -1.35
CA GLU A 51 -21.26 -9.73 -1.87
C GLU A 51 -21.91 -11.09 -1.61
N SER A 52 -21.96 -11.91 -2.66
CA SER A 52 -22.55 -13.25 -2.64
C SER A 52 -21.71 -14.27 -1.88
N HIS A 53 -20.39 -14.07 -1.82
CA HIS A 53 -19.44 -14.98 -1.18
C HIS A 53 -18.58 -14.23 -0.18
N VAL A 54 -18.97 -14.30 1.09
CA VAL A 54 -18.27 -13.69 2.22
C VAL A 54 -17.69 -14.82 3.06
N PHE A 55 -16.41 -14.69 3.42
CA PHE A 55 -15.69 -15.65 4.28
C PHE A 55 -15.56 -15.06 5.68
N GLU A 56 -16.01 -15.79 6.70
CA GLU A 56 -15.75 -15.49 8.11
C GLU A 56 -14.47 -16.23 8.51
N LEU A 57 -13.35 -15.50 8.53
CA LEU A 57 -12.04 -16.10 8.69
C LEU A 57 -11.74 -16.43 10.17
N SER A 58 -11.39 -17.68 10.46
CA SER A 58 -10.96 -18.13 11.79
C SER A 58 -9.44 -18.03 11.97
N SER A 59 -8.71 -18.28 10.88
CA SER A 59 -7.24 -18.28 10.86
C SER A 59 -6.67 -17.96 9.49
N VAL A 60 -5.37 -17.65 9.44
CA VAL A 60 -4.63 -17.45 8.20
C VAL A 60 -3.30 -18.18 8.22
N GLU A 61 -3.00 -18.88 7.13
CA GLU A 61 -1.71 -19.52 6.89
C GLU A 61 -0.85 -18.63 5.98
N LEU A 62 0.31 -18.22 6.49
CA LEU A 62 1.31 -17.40 5.80
C LEU A 62 2.40 -18.29 5.20
N ASN A 63 2.60 -18.23 3.88
CA ASN A 63 3.72 -18.91 3.24
C ASN A 63 5.01 -18.08 3.38
N THR A 64 5.83 -18.43 4.37
CA THR A 64 7.08 -17.72 4.71
C THR A 64 8.25 -18.06 3.80
N LYS A 65 8.16 -19.09 2.96
CA LYS A 65 9.25 -19.52 2.05
C LYS A 65 9.48 -18.54 0.90
N GLN A 66 8.44 -17.84 0.46
CA GLN A 66 8.49 -16.96 -0.71
C GLN A 66 7.69 -15.68 -0.45
N PRO A 67 8.30 -14.68 0.21
CA PRO A 67 7.68 -13.37 0.31
C PRO A 67 7.51 -12.77 -1.10
N LEU A 68 6.31 -12.26 -1.38
CA LEU A 68 5.94 -11.60 -2.64
C LEU A 68 6.63 -10.23 -2.80
N CYS A 69 6.99 -9.59 -1.68
CA CYS A 69 7.77 -8.37 -1.65
C CYS A 69 8.53 -8.29 -0.31
N CYS A 70 9.83 -7.97 -0.36
CA CYS A 70 10.64 -7.66 0.82
C CYS A 70 11.26 -6.27 0.68
N GLN A 71 10.90 -5.34 1.56
CA GLN A 71 11.78 -4.24 1.93
C GLN A 71 12.33 -4.54 3.32
N ALA A 72 13.43 -5.30 3.39
CA ALA A 72 14.03 -5.71 4.65
C ALA A 72 15.10 -4.70 5.11
N ARG A 73 14.75 -3.78 6.03
CA ARG A 73 15.70 -3.04 6.88
C ARG A 73 15.09 -2.73 8.26
N CYS A 74 15.29 -3.63 9.22
CA CYS A 74 14.58 -3.64 10.50
C CYS A 74 15.19 -2.79 11.64
N LEU A 75 16.16 -1.91 11.37
CA LEU A 75 16.78 -1.10 12.44
C LEU A 75 16.57 0.41 12.29
N THR A 76 16.31 0.91 11.07
CA THR A 76 16.05 2.34 10.81
C THR A 76 14.87 2.60 9.88
N ASP A 77 14.32 1.57 9.22
CA ASP A 77 13.34 1.73 8.14
C ASP A 77 12.08 0.87 8.33
N ARG A 78 11.13 1.00 7.38
CA ARG A 78 9.91 0.19 7.30
C ARG A 78 10.27 -1.22 6.88
N ALA A 79 10.19 -2.18 7.81
CA ALA A 79 10.17 -3.58 7.46
C ALA A 79 8.73 -3.96 7.09
N THR A 80 8.46 -4.02 5.79
CA THR A 80 7.20 -4.52 5.24
C THR A 80 7.49 -5.75 4.41
N ALA A 81 6.75 -6.81 4.68
CA ALA A 81 6.76 -8.05 3.92
C ALA A 81 5.34 -8.38 3.48
N VAL A 82 5.20 -8.85 2.24
CA VAL A 82 3.92 -9.34 1.72
C VAL A 82 4.07 -10.83 1.45
N PHE A 83 3.15 -11.65 1.95
CA PHE A 83 3.17 -13.09 1.83
C PHE A 83 1.97 -13.56 1.03
N ALA A 84 2.16 -14.60 0.21
CA ALA A 84 1.04 -15.39 -0.27
C ALA A 84 0.46 -16.16 0.92
N SER A 85 -0.86 -16.12 1.05
CA SER A 85 -1.54 -16.64 2.22
C SER A 85 -2.82 -17.39 1.87
N ARG A 86 -3.29 -18.20 2.80
CA ARG A 86 -4.60 -18.86 2.73
C ARG A 86 -5.39 -18.52 3.97
N GLY A 87 -6.55 -17.88 3.79
CA GLY A 87 -7.52 -17.72 4.85
C GLY A 87 -8.31 -19.01 5.01
N ARG A 88 -8.56 -19.44 6.24
CA ARG A 88 -9.44 -20.56 6.54
C ARG A 88 -10.72 -20.02 7.18
N ASP A 89 -11.83 -20.42 6.59
CA ASP A 89 -13.16 -20.30 7.16
C ASP A 89 -13.62 -21.71 7.54
N ASP A 90 -14.06 -21.88 8.78
CA ASP A 90 -14.45 -23.19 9.32
C ASP A 90 -15.67 -23.79 8.58
N SER A 91 -16.46 -22.95 7.90
CA SER A 91 -17.67 -23.31 7.16
C SER A 91 -17.47 -23.27 5.65
N ALA A 92 -16.71 -22.31 5.12
CA ALA A 92 -16.60 -22.05 3.67
C ALA A 92 -15.30 -22.58 3.02
N GLY A 93 -14.35 -23.11 3.81
CA GLY A 93 -13.12 -23.71 3.31
C GLY A 93 -11.95 -22.73 3.21
N GLU A 94 -11.06 -22.94 2.23
CA GLU A 94 -9.85 -22.13 2.05
C GLU A 94 -10.02 -21.04 1.00
N MET A 95 -9.59 -19.83 1.31
CA MET A 95 -9.59 -18.68 0.39
C MET A 95 -8.16 -18.22 0.09
N PRO A 96 -7.74 -18.15 -1.19
CA PRO A 96 -6.44 -17.59 -1.56
C PRO A 96 -6.41 -16.09 -1.32
N MET A 97 -5.37 -15.61 -0.63
CA MET A 97 -5.24 -14.20 -0.31
C MET A 97 -3.77 -13.80 -0.19
N VAL A 98 -3.51 -12.54 0.14
CA VAL A 98 -2.18 -12.07 0.50
C VAL A 98 -2.22 -11.37 1.84
N CYS A 99 -1.16 -11.53 2.62
CA CYS A 99 -1.01 -10.84 3.90
C CYS A 99 0.17 -9.90 3.87
N LYS A 100 -0.08 -8.65 4.19
CA LYS A 100 0.96 -7.65 4.44
C LYS A 100 1.26 -7.64 5.93
N VAL A 101 2.51 -7.89 6.29
CA VAL A 101 3.03 -7.86 7.66
C VAL A 101 4.09 -6.77 7.76
N TYR A 102 3.95 -5.88 8.73
CA TYR A 102 4.83 -4.73 8.87
C TYR A 102 4.97 -4.30 10.33
N HIS A 103 6.06 -3.60 10.68
CA HIS A 103 6.38 -3.26 12.07
C HIS A 103 6.49 -1.73 12.29
N PRO A 104 5.37 -0.98 12.19
CA PRO A 104 5.39 0.47 12.34
C PRO A 104 5.45 0.91 13.80
N GLU A 105 5.71 2.20 14.03
CA GLU A 105 5.50 2.82 15.34
C GLU A 105 4.01 2.80 15.71
N VAL A 106 3.70 2.52 16.97
CA VAL A 106 2.32 2.39 17.46
C VAL A 106 1.50 3.65 17.24
N GLN A 107 2.14 4.82 17.29
CA GLN A 107 1.49 6.12 17.03
C GLN A 107 1.06 6.30 15.57
N ARG A 108 1.62 5.53 14.63
CA ARG A 108 1.20 5.57 13.23
C ARG A 108 -0.17 4.93 13.11
N ARG A 109 -1.08 5.59 12.38
CA ARG A 109 -2.40 5.05 12.06
C ARG A 109 -2.27 3.69 11.36
N HIS A 110 -3.13 2.75 11.73
CA HIS A 110 -3.22 1.44 11.09
C HIS A 110 -3.85 1.59 9.69
N GLU A 111 -3.26 1.01 8.63
CA GLU A 111 -3.81 1.13 7.26
C GLU A 111 -5.23 0.56 7.15
N GLY A 112 -5.54 -0.53 7.85
CA GLY A 112 -6.92 -1.00 8.06
C GLY A 112 -7.92 0.09 8.50
N LEU A 113 -7.57 0.92 9.50
CA LEU A 113 -8.41 2.05 9.93
C LEU A 113 -8.50 3.17 8.88
N THR A 114 -7.51 3.27 8.00
CA THR A 114 -7.56 4.19 6.85
C THR A 114 -8.56 3.67 5.82
N MET A 115 -8.49 2.37 5.50
CA MET A 115 -9.40 1.72 4.56
C MET A 115 -10.85 1.75 5.02
N GLU A 116 -11.13 1.64 6.31
CA GLU A 116 -12.49 1.81 6.83
C GLU A 116 -13.11 3.17 6.50
N VAL A 117 -12.32 4.24 6.59
CA VAL A 117 -12.81 5.59 6.24
C VAL A 117 -13.05 5.66 4.74
N ILE A 118 -12.13 5.12 3.94
CA ILE A 118 -12.24 5.08 2.48
C ILE A 118 -13.48 4.29 2.04
N TYR A 119 -13.77 3.18 2.68
CA TYR A 119 -14.95 2.38 2.40
C TYR A 119 -16.25 3.10 2.74
N LYS A 120 -16.31 3.84 3.85
CA LYS A 120 -17.47 4.69 4.16
C LYS A 120 -17.68 5.77 3.10
N ILE A 121 -16.59 6.41 2.65
CA ILE A 121 -16.63 7.40 1.57
C ILE A 121 -17.16 6.76 0.27
N ALA A 122 -16.69 5.56 -0.08
CA ALA A 122 -17.15 4.82 -1.26
C ALA A 122 -18.62 4.37 -1.14
N GLU A 123 -19.08 4.04 0.06
CA GLU A 123 -20.48 3.70 0.32
C GLU A 123 -21.39 4.92 0.16
N GLU A 124 -21.05 6.04 0.79
CA GLU A 124 -21.76 7.31 0.63
C GLU A 124 -21.82 7.74 -0.83
N ASP A 125 -20.72 7.57 -1.55
CA ASP A 125 -20.64 7.86 -2.97
C ASP A 125 -21.59 7.00 -3.79
N ARG A 126 -21.61 5.68 -3.57
CA ARG A 126 -22.53 4.74 -4.21
C ARG A 126 -23.99 5.17 -4.05
N LEU A 127 -24.35 5.67 -2.87
CA LEU A 127 -25.69 6.21 -2.60
C LEU A 127 -25.97 7.52 -3.37
N LYS A 128 -24.96 8.37 -3.55
CA LYS A 128 -25.06 9.65 -4.29
C LYS A 128 -25.15 9.47 -5.81
N VAL A 129 -24.53 8.43 -6.40
CA VAL A 129 -24.57 8.17 -7.88
C VAL A 129 -26.01 8.08 -8.42
N GLN A 130 -26.97 7.71 -7.57
CA GLN A 130 -28.40 7.70 -7.92
C GLN A 130 -28.93 9.08 -8.33
N HIS A 131 -28.25 10.17 -7.97
CA HIS A 131 -28.70 11.55 -8.20
C HIS A 131 -27.70 12.43 -8.99
N ASP A 132 -26.53 11.89 -9.37
CA ASP A 132 -25.48 12.63 -10.07
C ASP A 132 -25.27 12.12 -11.52
N ASP A 133 -25.81 12.86 -12.49
CA ASP A 133 -25.70 12.55 -13.91
C ASP A 133 -24.25 12.62 -14.43
N HIS A 134 -23.40 13.46 -13.83
CA HIS A 134 -22.00 13.58 -14.24
C HIS A 134 -21.22 12.32 -13.85
N ARG A 135 -21.48 11.79 -12.66
CA ARG A 135 -20.85 10.57 -12.17
C ARG A 135 -21.29 9.32 -12.96
N ARG A 136 -22.55 9.27 -13.40
CA ARG A 136 -23.03 8.21 -14.31
C ARG A 136 -22.31 8.23 -15.66
N ASN A 137 -21.97 9.41 -16.18
CA ASN A 137 -21.29 9.55 -17.47
C ASN A 137 -19.82 9.11 -17.46
N LEU A 138 -19.18 9.00 -16.28
CA LEU A 138 -17.82 8.46 -16.17
C LEU A 138 -17.76 6.95 -16.40
N GLY A 139 -18.91 6.25 -16.44
CA GLY A 139 -18.98 4.82 -16.71
C GLY A 139 -18.37 3.96 -15.61
N ILE A 140 -18.17 4.50 -14.41
CA ILE A 140 -17.65 3.75 -13.26
C ILE A 140 -18.81 3.36 -12.35
N PRO A 141 -19.18 2.06 -12.28
CA PRO A 141 -20.36 1.65 -11.53
C PRO A 141 -20.21 1.79 -10.01
N SER A 142 -18.99 1.60 -9.50
CA SER A 142 -18.72 1.54 -8.06
C SER A 142 -17.23 1.77 -7.79
N MET A 143 -16.91 2.63 -6.82
CA MET A 143 -15.52 2.81 -6.36
C MET A 143 -14.96 1.59 -5.65
N PHE A 144 -15.80 0.69 -5.14
CA PHE A 144 -15.34 -0.53 -4.47
C PHE A 144 -14.47 -1.42 -5.38
N ASN A 145 -14.71 -1.42 -6.69
CA ASN A 145 -13.94 -2.22 -7.65
C ASN A 145 -12.52 -1.67 -7.89
N HIS A 146 -12.27 -0.42 -7.50
CA HIS A 146 -10.97 0.26 -7.69
C HIS A 146 -10.18 0.39 -6.38
N LEU A 147 -10.72 -0.14 -5.30
CA LEU A 147 -10.12 -0.16 -3.96
C LEU A 147 -9.68 -1.59 -3.61
N PRO A 148 -8.62 -1.77 -2.80
CA PRO A 148 -8.19 -3.08 -2.40
C PRO A 148 -9.26 -3.68 -1.49
N LYS A 149 -9.61 -4.95 -1.69
CA LYS A 149 -10.55 -5.66 -0.82
C LYS A 149 -9.82 -6.21 0.40
N PHE A 150 -10.13 -5.68 1.59
CA PHE A 150 -9.59 -6.14 2.86
C PHE A 150 -10.50 -7.19 3.46
N TYR A 151 -9.92 -8.26 3.98
CA TYR A 151 -10.66 -9.28 4.73
C TYR A 151 -10.54 -9.03 6.23
N PHE A 152 -9.34 -8.68 6.70
CA PHE A 152 -9.10 -8.37 8.10
C PHE A 152 -7.86 -7.49 8.29
N TYR A 153 -7.75 -6.91 9.48
CA TYR A 153 -6.48 -6.39 9.98
C TYR A 153 -6.34 -6.62 11.49
N GLY A 154 -5.14 -6.52 12.04
CA GLY A 154 -4.89 -6.52 13.48
C GLY A 154 -3.43 -6.31 13.87
N ASP A 155 -3.20 -6.07 15.16
CA ASP A 155 -1.87 -6.08 15.78
C ASP A 155 -1.55 -7.52 16.24
N VAL A 156 -0.32 -7.99 16.03
CA VAL A 156 0.12 -9.34 16.44
C VAL A 156 0.60 -9.31 17.89
N LYS A 157 -0.04 -10.10 18.76
CA LYS A 157 0.29 -10.14 20.19
C LYS A 157 1.75 -10.50 20.44
N GLY A 158 2.33 -9.93 21.49
CA GLY A 158 3.70 -10.22 21.91
C GLY A 158 4.81 -9.64 21.02
N THR A 159 4.47 -8.93 19.95
CA THR A 159 5.46 -8.34 19.02
C THR A 159 5.82 -6.88 19.34
N SER A 160 5.28 -6.34 20.44
CA SER A 160 5.59 -4.98 20.88
C SER A 160 7.06 -4.87 21.29
N THR A 161 7.77 -3.90 20.70
CA THR A 161 9.17 -3.65 21.05
C THR A 161 9.31 -2.85 22.35
N GLN A 162 8.22 -2.48 23.02
CA GLN A 162 8.24 -1.60 24.20
C GLN A 162 9.15 -2.16 25.30
N ARG A 163 8.98 -3.46 25.61
CA ARG A 163 9.77 -4.13 26.66
C ARG A 163 11.25 -4.23 26.31
N ALA A 164 11.56 -4.59 25.06
CA ALA A 164 12.95 -4.65 24.60
C ALA A 164 13.62 -3.26 24.68
N ARG A 165 12.90 -2.21 24.27
CA ARG A 165 13.37 -0.81 24.31
C ARG A 165 13.55 -0.29 25.73
N SER A 166 12.68 -0.65 26.68
CA SER A 166 12.83 -0.24 28.08
C SER A 166 14.05 -0.90 28.75
N MET A 167 14.43 -2.10 28.33
CA MET A 167 15.61 -2.80 28.88
C MET A 167 16.94 -2.21 28.43
N VAL A 168 17.02 -1.61 27.23
CA VAL A 168 18.27 -1.04 26.70
C VAL A 168 18.54 0.40 27.14
N ASN A 169 17.72 0.96 28.03
CA ASN A 169 17.84 2.30 28.63
C ASN A 169 18.25 3.42 27.65
N GLN A 170 17.75 3.35 26.42
CA GLN A 170 17.97 4.39 25.43
C GLN A 170 16.69 5.22 25.24
N ASN A 171 16.85 6.55 25.18
CA ASN A 171 15.76 7.51 24.97
C ASN A 171 15.22 7.50 23.53
N TRP A 172 14.63 6.39 23.09
CA TRP A 172 14.00 6.30 21.77
C TRP A 172 12.57 6.82 21.88
N LYS A 173 12.19 7.72 20.97
CA LYS A 173 10.78 8.12 20.83
C LYS A 173 9.99 6.95 20.25
N GLY A 174 8.94 6.54 20.96
CA GLY A 174 7.99 5.54 20.49
C GLY A 174 8.44 4.07 20.61
N HIS A 175 7.46 3.18 20.49
CA HIS A 175 7.66 1.74 20.34
C HIS A 175 6.87 1.24 19.12
N ARG A 176 7.22 0.06 18.62
CA ARG A 176 6.64 -0.54 17.42
C ARG A 176 5.85 -1.79 17.80
N THR A 177 4.79 -2.08 17.04
CA THR A 177 4.01 -3.32 17.13
C THR A 177 3.85 -3.92 15.75
N MET A 178 3.92 -5.24 15.62
CA MET A 178 3.75 -5.88 14.32
C MET A 178 2.27 -5.85 13.95
N ARG A 179 1.98 -5.46 12.72
CA ARG A 179 0.65 -5.36 12.15
C ARG A 179 0.52 -6.30 10.99
N ILE A 180 -0.66 -6.87 10.85
CA ILE A 180 -1.04 -7.72 9.74
C ILE A 180 -2.31 -7.21 9.09
N ILE A 181 -2.35 -7.30 7.76
CA ILE A 181 -3.52 -7.00 6.94
C ILE A 181 -3.70 -8.16 5.97
N GLY A 182 -4.88 -8.75 5.96
CA GLY A 182 -5.30 -9.72 4.97
C GLY A 182 -6.11 -9.05 3.85
N MET A 183 -5.71 -9.25 2.60
CA MET A 183 -6.38 -8.64 1.45
C MET A 183 -6.49 -9.61 0.27
N LYS A 184 -7.44 -9.34 -0.63
CA LYS A 184 -7.59 -10.08 -1.89
C LYS A 184 -6.28 -10.07 -2.67
N LYS A 185 -5.95 -11.21 -3.26
CA LYS A 185 -4.80 -11.32 -4.14
C LYS A 185 -5.07 -10.56 -5.43
N LEU A 186 -4.18 -9.63 -5.77
CA LEU A 186 -4.21 -8.86 -7.02
C LEU A 186 -2.96 -9.16 -7.85
N THR A 187 -3.01 -8.83 -9.12
CA THR A 187 -1.85 -8.92 -10.02
C THR A 187 -1.25 -7.55 -10.27
N LYS A 188 0.05 -7.51 -10.57
CA LYS A 188 0.70 -6.23 -10.90
C LYS A 188 0.12 -5.72 -12.21
N ILE A 189 -0.22 -4.43 -12.29
CA ILE A 189 -0.74 -3.85 -13.54
C ILE A 189 0.21 -4.05 -14.74
N THR A 190 1.52 -4.21 -14.49
CA THR A 190 2.54 -4.47 -15.51
C THR A 190 2.40 -5.81 -16.23
N THR A 191 1.57 -6.74 -15.74
CA THR A 191 1.26 -7.99 -16.45
C THR A 191 0.31 -7.76 -17.62
N LEU A 192 -0.43 -6.65 -17.60
CA LEU A 192 -1.34 -6.25 -18.68
C LEU A 192 -0.58 -5.70 -19.88
N ASN A 193 -1.22 -5.73 -21.05
CA ASN A 193 -0.66 -5.25 -22.31
C ASN A 193 -1.62 -4.31 -23.04
N GLY A 194 -1.06 -3.35 -23.77
CA GLY A 194 -1.81 -2.50 -24.68
C GLY A 194 -2.95 -1.74 -23.98
N TRP A 195 -4.18 -1.92 -24.49
CA TRP A 195 -5.34 -1.18 -24.02
C TRP A 195 -5.77 -1.55 -22.59
N ASP A 196 -5.61 -2.82 -22.19
CA ASP A 196 -5.99 -3.27 -20.85
C ASP A 196 -5.13 -2.59 -19.77
N PHE A 197 -3.84 -2.40 -20.05
CA PHE A 197 -2.95 -1.61 -19.20
C PHE A 197 -3.43 -0.16 -19.09
N VAL A 198 -3.72 0.49 -20.22
CA VAL A 198 -4.14 1.90 -20.25
C VAL A 198 -5.45 2.09 -19.51
N LYS A 199 -6.41 1.18 -19.69
CA LYS A 199 -7.69 1.17 -18.98
C LYS A 199 -7.48 1.05 -17.48
N ALA A 200 -6.76 0.04 -17.01
CA ALA A 200 -6.50 -0.16 -15.58
C ALA A 200 -5.72 1.01 -14.95
N TRP A 201 -4.78 1.60 -15.70
CA TRP A 201 -4.04 2.77 -15.25
C TRP A 201 -4.95 3.98 -15.08
N LEU A 202 -5.84 4.21 -16.05
CA LEU A 202 -6.80 5.31 -15.99
C LEU A 202 -7.80 5.13 -14.84
N GLU A 203 -8.27 3.91 -14.61
CA GLU A 203 -9.11 3.57 -13.45
C GLU A 203 -8.39 3.88 -12.12
N GLY A 204 -7.09 3.61 -12.03
CA GLY A 204 -6.26 4.02 -10.89
C GLY A 204 -6.16 5.54 -10.71
N VAL A 205 -6.04 6.30 -11.81
CA VAL A 205 -6.08 7.77 -11.80
C VAL A 205 -7.44 8.27 -11.28
N VAL A 206 -8.54 7.67 -11.75
CA VAL A 206 -9.88 8.07 -11.32
C VAL A 206 -10.10 7.74 -9.85
N CYS A 207 -9.66 6.58 -9.37
CA CYS A 207 -9.69 6.24 -7.95
C CYS A 207 -8.93 7.28 -7.11
N HIS A 208 -7.71 7.65 -7.53
CA HIS A 208 -6.94 8.69 -6.84
C HIS A 208 -7.67 10.04 -6.83
N SER A 209 -8.28 10.44 -7.95
CA SER A 209 -9.06 11.69 -8.03
C SER A 209 -10.26 11.67 -7.10
N PHE A 210 -11.00 10.56 -7.07
CA PHE A 210 -12.14 10.36 -6.18
C PHE A 210 -11.75 10.51 -4.71
N LEU A 211 -10.68 9.85 -4.29
CA LEU A 211 -10.16 9.95 -2.93
C LEU A 211 -9.78 11.39 -2.57
N TRP A 212 -9.13 12.06 -3.51
CA TRP A 212 -8.68 13.45 -3.32
C TRP A 212 -9.85 14.41 -3.09
N GLN A 213 -10.91 14.30 -3.89
CA GLN A 213 -12.15 15.09 -3.75
C GLN A 213 -12.80 14.88 -2.38
N ASN A 214 -12.62 13.69 -1.81
CA ASN A 214 -13.10 13.34 -0.47
C ASN A 214 -12.03 13.54 0.62
N PHE A 215 -11.05 14.42 0.38
CA PHE A 215 -10.01 14.81 1.34
C PHE A 215 -9.11 13.67 1.83
N VAL A 216 -9.01 12.60 1.04
CA VAL A 216 -8.09 11.48 1.26
C VAL A 216 -6.94 11.59 0.28
N GLU A 217 -5.75 11.80 0.79
CA GLU A 217 -4.54 11.82 -0.02
C GLU A 217 -3.87 10.45 0.04
N HIS A 218 -3.60 9.79 -1.11
CA HIS A 218 -2.97 8.46 -1.12
C HIS A 218 -1.57 8.43 -0.49
N GLY A 219 -0.74 9.43 -0.82
CA GLY A 219 0.61 9.59 -0.28
C GLY A 219 1.73 8.97 -1.13
N ASP A 220 1.44 7.91 -1.89
CA ASP A 220 2.44 7.27 -2.77
C ASP A 220 1.85 6.67 -4.07
N PRO A 221 1.30 7.49 -4.99
CA PRO A 221 0.85 6.98 -6.28
C PRO A 221 2.06 6.54 -7.12
N SER A 222 2.22 5.24 -7.33
CA SER A 222 3.34 4.64 -8.05
C SER A 222 2.89 3.44 -8.88
N LEU A 223 3.72 3.01 -9.85
CA LEU A 223 3.42 1.83 -10.67
C LEU A 223 3.32 0.56 -9.81
N ASP A 224 4.08 0.46 -8.72
CA ASP A 224 4.06 -0.68 -7.81
C ASP A 224 2.77 -0.75 -6.98
N ASN A 225 2.12 0.40 -6.78
CA ASN A 225 0.88 0.53 -6.01
C ASN A 225 -0.37 0.46 -6.90
N LEU A 226 -0.20 0.38 -8.22
CA LEU A 226 -1.27 0.07 -9.17
C LEU A 226 -1.30 -1.43 -9.47
N MET A 227 -2.41 -2.05 -9.10
CA MET A 227 -2.67 -3.46 -9.29
C MET A 227 -3.86 -3.66 -10.23
N TYR A 228 -4.09 -4.91 -10.62
CA TYR A 228 -5.22 -5.32 -11.44
C TYR A 228 -5.95 -6.47 -10.75
N ASP A 229 -7.27 -6.34 -10.67
CA ASP A 229 -8.15 -7.40 -10.23
C ASP A 229 -8.70 -8.15 -11.45
N GLU A 230 -8.27 -9.40 -11.61
CA GLU A 230 -8.68 -10.26 -12.74
C GLU A 230 -10.17 -10.62 -12.68
N GLU A 231 -10.78 -10.62 -11.49
CA GLU A 231 -12.19 -10.98 -11.33
C GLU A 231 -13.12 -9.84 -11.77
N SER A 232 -12.84 -8.61 -11.33
CA SER A 232 -13.63 -7.43 -11.71
C SER A 232 -13.19 -6.83 -13.05
N GLY A 233 -11.99 -7.17 -13.52
CA GLY A 233 -11.41 -6.58 -14.74
C GLY A 233 -11.04 -5.11 -14.59
N CYS A 234 -10.75 -4.68 -13.35
CA CYS A 234 -10.51 -3.30 -12.96
C CYS A 234 -9.09 -3.07 -12.43
N GLY A 235 -8.55 -1.88 -12.70
CA GLY A 235 -7.39 -1.33 -12.02
C GLY A 235 -7.71 -0.95 -10.58
N VAL A 236 -6.82 -1.32 -9.67
CA VAL A 236 -6.96 -1.13 -8.22
C VAL A 236 -5.77 -0.32 -7.69
N LEU A 237 -6.05 0.77 -6.99
CA LEU A 237 -5.02 1.53 -6.28
C LEU A 237 -4.80 0.92 -4.89
N THR A 238 -3.57 0.63 -4.50
CA THR A 238 -3.22 -0.12 -3.27
C THR A 238 -2.16 0.61 -2.43
N ASP A 239 -1.93 0.13 -1.20
CA ASP A 239 -0.93 0.65 -0.25
C ASP A 239 -1.24 2.05 0.32
N PHE A 240 -2.22 2.09 1.23
CA PHE A 240 -2.72 3.30 1.88
C PHE A 240 -2.01 3.63 3.20
N ASP A 241 -0.87 3.00 3.46
CA ASP A 241 -0.05 3.22 4.67
C ASP A 241 0.44 4.66 4.82
N LEU A 242 0.58 5.38 3.71
CA LEU A 242 1.02 6.77 3.65
C LEU A 242 -0.13 7.76 3.48
N SER A 243 -1.38 7.28 3.53
CA SER A 243 -2.50 8.15 3.28
C SER A 243 -2.75 9.11 4.43
N CYS A 244 -3.15 10.33 4.10
CA CYS A 244 -3.50 11.34 5.09
C CYS A 244 -4.90 11.90 4.84
N PHE A 245 -5.58 12.18 5.95
CA PHE A 245 -6.89 12.82 5.99
C PHE A 245 -6.69 14.30 6.32
N ASN A 246 -7.29 15.18 5.55
CA ASN A 246 -7.30 16.65 5.68
C ASN A 246 -6.14 17.40 5.02
N GLY A 247 -6.51 18.45 4.26
CA GLY A 247 -5.61 19.43 3.64
C GLY A 247 -4.89 20.37 4.61
N ASN A 248 -4.44 19.86 5.75
CA ASN A 248 -3.39 20.51 6.53
C ASN A 248 -2.05 20.28 5.80
N PRO A 249 -1.14 21.27 5.77
CA PRO A 249 0.11 21.14 5.07
C PRO A 249 0.86 19.92 5.62
N VAL A 250 1.03 18.93 4.74
CA VAL A 250 1.86 17.76 4.97
C VAL A 250 3.18 18.24 5.56
N SER A 251 3.49 17.88 6.81
CA SER A 251 4.88 17.95 7.25
C SER A 251 5.67 17.16 6.21
N LEU A 252 6.65 17.81 5.56
CA LEU A 252 7.57 17.40 4.48
C LEU A 252 8.10 15.94 4.50
N ALA A 253 7.24 14.96 4.69
CA ALA A 253 7.46 13.53 4.52
C ALA A 253 6.82 13.10 3.20
N LEU A 254 6.95 13.97 2.18
CA LEU A 254 6.87 13.52 0.79
C LEU A 254 7.94 12.44 0.66
N THR A 255 7.53 11.23 0.30
CA THR A 255 8.48 10.17 -0.04
C THR A 255 9.43 10.71 -1.10
N GLU A 256 10.74 10.49 -0.90
CA GLU A 256 11.79 10.92 -1.82
C GLU A 256 11.45 10.52 -3.28
N ARG A 257 10.73 9.40 -3.48
CA ARG A 257 10.24 8.93 -4.79
C ARG A 257 9.40 9.95 -5.58
N VAL A 258 8.50 10.69 -4.92
CA VAL A 258 7.64 11.72 -5.57
C VAL A 258 8.44 13.01 -5.82
N LEU A 259 9.39 13.34 -4.94
CA LEU A 259 10.22 14.53 -5.05
C LEU A 259 11.21 14.48 -6.21
N PHE A 260 11.72 13.29 -6.56
CA PHE A 260 12.67 13.15 -7.69
C PHE A 260 12.01 13.25 -9.07
N HIS A 261 10.69 13.08 -9.17
CA HIS A 261 9.98 13.05 -10.46
C HIS A 261 9.17 14.31 -10.76
N SER A 262 8.94 15.19 -9.79
CA SER A 262 8.25 16.46 -10.05
C SER A 262 9.21 17.54 -10.52
N TRP A 263 9.09 17.94 -11.78
CA TRP A 263 9.88 19.04 -12.34
C TRP A 263 9.51 20.39 -11.70
N HIS A 264 8.28 20.51 -11.22
CA HIS A 264 7.76 21.75 -10.62
C HIS A 264 8.39 22.04 -9.26
N PHE A 265 8.72 21.01 -8.47
CA PHE A 265 9.38 21.18 -7.17
C PHE A 265 10.84 21.62 -7.32
N THR A 266 11.55 21.12 -8.35
CA THR A 266 12.96 21.46 -8.57
C THR A 266 13.17 22.94 -8.90
N PHE A 267 12.17 23.61 -9.51
CA PHE A 267 12.35 24.95 -10.07
C PHE A 267 11.60 26.08 -9.34
N PHE A 268 10.43 25.84 -8.70
CA PHE A 268 9.55 26.93 -8.28
C PHE A 268 9.39 27.19 -6.77
N ASN A 269 9.67 26.22 -5.89
CA ASN A 269 9.29 26.34 -4.46
C ASN A 269 10.44 26.34 -3.44
N ARG A 270 11.69 26.53 -3.88
CA ARG A 270 12.84 26.58 -2.97
C ARG A 270 12.84 27.81 -2.03
N SER A 271 12.02 28.83 -2.30
CA SER A 271 12.10 30.14 -1.66
C SER A 271 11.00 30.46 -0.64
N THR A 272 9.91 29.70 -0.55
CA THR A 272 8.75 30.06 0.32
C THR A 272 8.34 29.03 1.35
N GLY A 273 8.83 27.78 1.27
CA GLY A 273 8.53 26.71 2.24
C GLY A 273 7.06 26.28 2.33
N LEU A 274 6.17 26.87 1.55
CA LEU A 274 4.73 26.60 1.52
C LEU A 274 4.36 26.03 0.15
N VAL A 275 4.14 24.73 0.09
CA VAL A 275 3.61 24.07 -1.11
C VAL A 275 2.09 24.22 -1.09
N THR A 276 1.52 24.90 -2.09
CA THR A 276 0.07 25.03 -2.21
C THR A 276 -0.57 23.68 -2.53
N ARG A 277 -1.82 23.48 -2.09
CA ARG A 277 -2.59 22.26 -2.35
C ARG A 277 -2.67 21.91 -3.84
N ASN A 278 -2.76 22.92 -4.72
CA ASN A 278 -2.76 22.75 -6.17
C ASN A 278 -1.41 22.25 -6.72
N ALA A 279 -0.29 22.65 -6.11
CA ALA A 279 1.02 22.13 -6.47
C ALA A 279 1.14 20.64 -6.08
N ILE A 280 0.63 20.24 -4.91
CA ILE A 280 0.62 18.83 -4.47
C ILE A 280 -0.19 17.95 -5.45
N ILE A 281 -1.37 18.42 -5.89
CA ILE A 281 -2.19 17.70 -6.88
C ILE A 281 -1.41 17.51 -8.18
N THR A 282 -0.80 18.59 -8.67
CA THR A 282 -0.04 18.56 -9.93
C THR A 282 1.10 17.55 -9.85
N MET A 283 1.80 17.48 -8.71
CA MET A 283 2.85 16.50 -8.47
C MET A 283 2.35 15.07 -8.48
N LYS A 284 1.21 14.80 -7.83
CA LYS A 284 0.65 13.44 -7.76
C LYS A 284 0.09 12.98 -9.12
N LEU A 285 -0.52 13.88 -9.89
CA LEU A 285 -0.92 13.61 -11.27
C LEU A 285 0.28 13.40 -12.20
N GLU A 286 1.37 14.16 -11.99
CA GLU A 286 2.63 14.00 -12.71
C GLU A 286 3.22 12.59 -12.49
N SER A 287 3.14 12.03 -11.28
CA SER A 287 3.52 10.63 -11.02
C SER A 287 2.80 9.65 -11.95
N PHE A 288 1.49 9.83 -12.20
CA PHE A 288 0.75 8.96 -13.13
C PHE A 288 1.21 9.08 -14.58
N VAL A 289 1.61 10.27 -15.03
CA VAL A 289 2.20 10.47 -16.36
C VAL A 289 3.54 9.74 -16.47
N TRP A 290 4.37 9.79 -15.42
CA TRP A 290 5.64 9.06 -15.37
C TRP A 290 5.46 7.53 -15.38
N ILE A 291 4.40 7.02 -14.75
CA ILE A 291 4.03 5.60 -14.81
C ILE A 291 3.79 5.18 -16.27
N LEU A 292 2.93 5.90 -16.98
CA LEU A 292 2.59 5.60 -18.39
C LEU A 292 3.83 5.66 -19.29
N ARG A 293 4.68 6.67 -19.08
CA ARG A 293 5.94 6.83 -19.82
C ARG A 293 6.87 5.65 -19.57
N THR A 294 7.11 5.29 -18.31
CA THR A 294 8.03 4.21 -17.92
C THR A 294 7.59 2.87 -18.49
N TYR A 295 6.29 2.57 -18.41
CA TYR A 295 5.72 1.36 -19.00
C TYR A 295 5.92 1.29 -20.53
N SER A 296 5.69 2.42 -21.22
CA SER A 296 5.85 2.51 -22.69
C SER A 296 7.31 2.34 -23.14
N PHE A 297 8.29 2.77 -22.33
CA PHE A 297 9.71 2.56 -22.61
C PHE A 297 10.20 1.15 -22.24
N SER A 298 9.57 0.51 -21.25
CA SER A 298 9.95 -0.82 -20.75
C SER A 298 9.40 -1.97 -21.60
N THR A 299 8.15 -1.83 -22.08
CA THR A 299 7.55 -2.80 -22.99
C THR A 299 7.99 -2.48 -24.42
N LYS A 300 8.32 -3.49 -25.25
CA LYS A 300 8.55 -3.32 -26.70
C LYS A 300 7.25 -2.97 -27.46
N THR A 301 6.36 -2.17 -26.88
CA THR A 301 5.13 -1.70 -27.54
C THR A 301 5.49 -0.54 -28.47
N ARG A 302 5.99 -0.88 -29.67
CA ARG A 302 6.24 0.04 -30.80
C ARG A 302 4.96 0.70 -31.38
N ARG A 303 3.84 0.73 -30.64
CA ARG A 303 2.53 1.22 -31.10
C ARG A 303 1.72 1.96 -30.02
N VAL A 304 2.38 2.67 -29.11
CA VAL A 304 1.71 3.79 -28.43
C VAL A 304 2.23 5.04 -29.13
N ASP A 305 1.34 5.76 -29.83
CA ASP A 305 1.65 6.91 -30.68
C ASP A 305 2.77 7.78 -30.08
N GLU A 306 3.92 7.86 -30.77
CA GLU A 306 5.09 8.64 -30.35
C GLU A 306 4.75 10.12 -30.08
N THR A 307 3.62 10.58 -30.62
CA THR A 307 2.99 11.89 -30.41
C THR A 307 2.54 12.13 -28.96
N LEU A 308 2.03 11.12 -28.25
CA LEU A 308 1.62 11.21 -26.83
C LEU A 308 2.81 11.21 -25.87
N LEU A 309 3.91 10.57 -26.25
CA LEU A 309 5.07 10.28 -25.39
C LEU A 309 6.25 11.25 -25.59
N SER A 310 6.22 12.11 -26.62
CA SER A 310 7.17 13.22 -26.76
C SER A 310 7.07 14.18 -25.56
N THR A 311 8.13 14.92 -25.24
CA THR A 311 8.11 15.93 -24.15
C THR A 311 6.93 16.88 -24.29
N ARG A 312 6.56 17.24 -25.53
CA ARG A 312 5.36 18.05 -25.84
C ARG A 312 4.04 17.29 -25.67
N GLY A 313 4.02 15.99 -26.00
CA GLY A 313 2.88 15.08 -25.81
C GLY A 313 2.57 14.82 -24.34
N GLY A 314 3.59 14.55 -23.53
CA GLY A 314 3.46 14.40 -22.08
C GLY A 314 2.91 15.67 -21.42
N HIS A 315 3.40 16.85 -21.80
CA HIS A 315 2.83 18.12 -21.34
C HIS A 315 1.42 18.40 -21.87
N ARG A 316 1.02 17.83 -23.02
CA ARG A 316 -0.34 17.96 -23.55
C ARG A 316 -1.30 17.01 -22.85
N LEU A 317 -0.87 15.78 -22.55
CA LEU A 317 -1.61 14.81 -21.75
C LEU A 317 -1.73 15.26 -20.30
N GLN A 318 -0.67 15.83 -19.72
CA GLN A 318 -0.71 16.47 -18.41
C GLN A 318 -1.72 17.62 -18.39
N ARG A 319 -1.72 18.49 -19.41
CA ARG A 319 -2.71 19.56 -19.55
C ARG A 319 -4.12 19.05 -19.80
N LEU A 320 -4.28 17.93 -20.52
CA LEU A 320 -5.58 17.29 -20.73
C LEU A 320 -6.09 16.64 -19.45
N LEU A 321 -5.25 15.90 -18.71
CA LEU A 321 -5.59 15.39 -17.39
C LEU A 321 -5.89 16.55 -16.44
N GLN A 322 -5.08 17.60 -16.38
CA GLN A 322 -5.37 18.78 -15.58
C GLN A 322 -6.61 19.55 -16.04
N ARG A 323 -7.03 19.44 -17.29
CA ARG A 323 -8.21 20.15 -17.82
C ARG A 323 -9.47 19.32 -17.73
N GLU A 324 -9.42 18.02 -17.95
CA GLU A 324 -10.53 17.07 -17.81
C GLU A 324 -10.72 16.70 -16.33
N VAL A 325 -9.65 16.29 -15.64
CA VAL A 325 -9.65 16.08 -14.17
C VAL A 325 -9.80 17.41 -13.44
N GLY A 326 -9.32 18.54 -13.99
CA GLY A 326 -9.59 19.86 -13.42
C GLY A 326 -10.93 20.49 -13.79
N PHE A 327 -11.65 19.99 -14.80
CA PHE A 327 -13.09 20.24 -14.98
C PHE A 327 -13.93 19.30 -14.09
N LEU A 328 -13.37 18.17 -13.69
CA LEU A 328 -13.89 17.27 -12.64
C LEU A 328 -13.61 17.79 -11.20
N LEU A 329 -12.94 18.95 -11.02
CA LEU A 329 -12.66 19.63 -9.74
C LEU A 329 -13.53 20.87 -9.56
#